data_AF-A0AAW8HGU5-F1
#
_entry.id   AF-A0AAW8HGU5-F1
#
_cell.length_a   1.000
_cell.length_b   1.000
_cell.length_c   1.000
_cell.angle_alpha   90.00
_cell.angle_beta   90.00
_cell.angle_gamma   90.00
#
_symmetry.space_group_name_H-M   'P 1'
#
loop_
_entity.id
_entity.type
_entity.pdbx_description
1 polymer ?
#
loop_
_entity_poly.entity_id
_entity_poly.type
_entity_poly.pdbx_seq_one_letter_code
_entity_poly.pdbx_strand_id
1 'polypeptide(L)'
;MKRYIAILALLAPLAAGAASFDCAKASAPDEKAICAHLALNDKDVEMATKYQFLKGLFAMGARGALQDSQQAWLKTRRQCAGSVSCLNRAYDQRLRELDKVYAGINKPL
;
A
#
# COMPACT_ATOMS: atom_id res chain seq x y z
N MET A 1 55.71 0.83 10.44
CA MET A 1 54.77 0.08 9.59
C MET A 1 53.33 0.45 9.98
N LYS A 2 52.69 1.39 9.29
CA LYS A 2 51.31 1.81 9.59
C LYS A 2 50.35 1.04 8.67
N ARG A 3 49.56 0.14 9.26
CA ARG A 3 48.50 -0.60 8.56
C ARG A 3 47.26 0.30 8.50
N TYR A 4 46.96 0.86 7.34
CA TYR A 4 45.73 1.60 7.10
C TYR A 4 44.59 0.59 6.90
N ILE A 5 43.71 0.47 7.90
CA ILE A 5 42.46 -0.29 7.77
C ILE A 5 41.47 0.64 7.05
N ALA A 6 41.22 0.37 5.78
CA ALA A 6 40.17 1.04 5.03
C ALA A 6 38.81 0.52 5.50
N ILE A 7 38.06 1.34 6.24
CA ILE A 7 36.67 1.07 6.61
C ILE A 7 35.81 1.37 5.39
N LEU A 8 35.39 0.33 4.68
CA LEU A 8 34.42 0.43 3.59
C LEU A 8 33.02 0.52 4.23
N ALA A 9 32.54 1.74 4.50
CA ALA A 9 31.17 1.94 4.93
C ALA A 9 30.22 1.64 3.76
N LEU A 10 29.57 0.48 3.78
CA LEU A 10 28.45 0.19 2.88
C LEU A 10 27.29 1.13 3.24
N LEU A 11 27.12 2.19 2.45
CA LEU A 11 25.90 2.98 2.41
C LEU A 11 24.80 2.11 1.78
N ALA A 12 24.11 1.32 2.61
CA ALA A 12 22.87 0.68 2.19
C ALA A 12 21.82 1.80 1.98
N PRO A 13 21.15 1.86 0.82
CA PRO A 13 20.10 2.83 0.62
C PRO A 13 18.98 2.51 1.60
N LEU A 14 18.73 3.42 2.54
CA LEU A 14 17.48 3.42 3.28
C LEU A 14 16.40 3.75 2.25
N ALA A 15 15.80 2.72 1.67
CA ALA A 15 14.53 2.85 0.97
C ALA A 15 13.50 3.27 2.02
N ALA A 16 13.46 4.57 2.34
CA ALA A 16 12.35 5.21 3.02
C ALA A 16 11.21 5.33 2.00
N GLY A 17 10.73 4.18 1.53
CA GLY A 17 9.55 4.09 0.69
C GLY A 17 8.35 4.40 1.56
N ALA A 18 7.68 5.51 1.29
CA ALA A 18 6.46 5.87 1.99
C ALA A 18 5.36 4.88 1.58
N ALA A 19 5.25 3.72 2.23
CA ALA A 19 4.06 2.90 2.12
C ALA A 19 2.93 3.56 2.94
N SER A 20 1.70 3.06 2.85
CA SER A 20 0.61 3.48 3.73
C SER A 20 0.79 3.04 5.18
N PHE A 21 1.94 2.46 5.52
CA PHE A 21 2.35 1.95 6.82
C PHE A 21 3.87 2.09 6.99
N ASP A 22 4.36 1.90 8.22
CA ASP A 22 5.77 2.01 8.55
C ASP A 22 6.54 0.77 8.05
N CYS A 23 7.31 0.94 6.98
CA CYS A 23 8.12 -0.13 6.38
C CYS A 23 9.16 -0.72 7.34
N ALA A 24 9.62 0.01 8.36
CA ALA A 24 10.51 -0.54 9.37
C ALA A 24 9.82 -1.57 10.29
N LYS A 25 8.48 -1.55 10.34
CA LYS A 25 7.65 -2.47 11.14
C LYS A 25 7.01 -3.59 10.31
N ALA A 26 7.27 -3.62 9.00
CA ALA A 26 6.73 -4.62 8.09
C ALA A 26 7.21 -6.04 8.46
N SER A 27 6.29 -6.90 8.86
CA SER A 27 6.60 -8.28 9.26
C SER A 27 6.05 -9.31 8.29
N ALA A 28 4.90 -9.03 7.66
CA ALA A 28 4.25 -9.92 6.73
C ALA A 28 4.96 -9.94 5.35
N PRO A 29 4.95 -11.06 4.61
CA PRO A 29 5.61 -11.15 3.31
C PRO A 29 5.07 -10.17 2.25
N ASP A 30 3.76 -9.90 2.25
CA ASP A 30 3.13 -8.91 1.36
C ASP A 30 3.62 -7.50 1.67
N GLU A 31 3.69 -7.13 2.94
CA GLU A 31 4.18 -5.83 3.40
C GLU A 31 5.65 -5.62 3.06
N LYS A 32 6.48 -6.64 3.25
CA LYS A 32 7.90 -6.57 2.87
C LYS A 32 8.07 -6.37 1.37
N ALA A 33 7.29 -7.06 0.54
CA ALA A 33 7.32 -6.87 -0.90
C ALA A 33 6.86 -5.45 -1.30
N ILE A 34 5.81 -4.92 -0.67
CA ILE A 34 5.34 -3.54 -0.90
C ILE A 34 6.47 -2.54 -0.58
N CYS A 35 7.17 -2.72 0.54
CA CYS A 35 8.28 -1.84 0.94
C CYS A 35 9.51 -1.98 0.05
N ALA A 36 9.78 -3.16 -0.50
CA ALA A 36 10.95 -3.43 -1.34
C ALA A 36 10.78 -2.98 -2.81
N HIS A 37 9.56 -2.73 -3.27
CA HIS A 37 9.26 -2.42 -4.66
C HIS A 37 8.53 -1.08 -4.79
N LEU A 38 9.21 -0.06 -5.34
CA LEU A 38 8.68 1.30 -5.48
C LEU A 38 7.30 1.33 -6.16
N ALA A 39 7.11 0.61 -7.26
CA ALA A 39 5.81 0.57 -7.94
C ALA A 39 4.67 -0.03 -7.10
N LEU A 40 4.96 -0.96 -6.18
CA LEU A 40 3.96 -1.48 -5.23
C LEU A 40 3.73 -0.49 -4.08
N ASN A 41 4.79 0.19 -3.64
CA ASN A 41 4.73 1.25 -2.63
C ASN A 41 3.80 2.39 -3.09
N ASP A 42 3.98 2.88 -4.31
CA ASP A 42 3.15 3.93 -4.91
C ASP A 42 1.67 3.52 -4.97
N LYS A 43 1.40 2.29 -5.42
CA LYS A 43 0.03 1.73 -5.45
C LYS A 43 -0.59 1.61 -4.06
N ASP A 44 0.22 1.29 -3.04
CA ASP A 44 -0.24 1.22 -1.66
C ASP A 44 -0.66 2.58 -1.12
N VAL A 45 0.16 3.61 -1.37
CA VAL A 45 -0.18 5.01 -1.01
C VAL A 45 -1.41 5.50 -1.74
N GLU A 46 -1.50 5.26 -3.05
CA GLU A 46 -2.64 5.67 -3.86
C GLU A 46 -3.92 5.02 -3.34
N MET A 47 -3.90 3.70 -3.14
CA MET A 47 -5.03 2.93 -2.65
C MET A 47 -5.47 3.43 -1.28
N ALA A 48 -4.54 3.62 -0.35
CA ALA A 48 -4.84 4.09 1.00
C ALA A 48 -5.45 5.50 0.98
N THR A 49 -4.86 6.40 0.20
CA THR A 49 -5.34 7.79 0.03
C THR A 49 -6.78 7.80 -0.51
N LYS A 50 -7.05 7.09 -1.61
CA LYS A 50 -8.40 6.99 -2.18
C LYS A 50 -9.41 6.42 -1.19
N TYR A 51 -9.04 5.35 -0.48
CA TYR A 51 -9.91 4.75 0.53
C TYR A 51 -10.23 5.73 1.67
N GLN A 52 -9.23 6.45 2.22
CA GLN A 52 -9.47 7.42 3.29
C GLN A 52 -10.37 8.57 2.82
N PHE A 53 -10.13 9.09 1.62
CA PHE A 53 -10.96 10.12 1.00
C PHE A 53 -12.42 9.65 0.87
N LEU A 54 -12.66 8.50 0.22
CA LEU A 54 -14.00 7.95 0.02
C LEU A 54 -14.71 7.64 1.34
N LYS A 55 -14.00 7.07 2.32
CA LYS A 55 -14.54 6.81 3.66
C LYS A 55 -15.00 8.10 4.35
N GLY A 56 -14.28 9.20 4.13
CA GLY A 56 -14.64 10.52 4.66
C GLY A 56 -15.91 11.11 4.05
N LEU A 57 -16.19 10.81 2.77
CA LEU A 57 -17.37 11.31 2.06
C LEU A 57 -18.67 10.60 2.45
N PHE A 58 -18.60 9.34 2.85
CA PHE A 58 -19.81 8.56 3.17
C PHE A 58 -20.26 8.73 4.62
N ALA A 59 -21.57 8.79 4.81
CA ALA A 59 -22.22 8.67 6.12
C ALA A 59 -22.23 7.21 6.61
N MET A 60 -22.78 6.97 7.79
CA MET A 60 -22.99 5.62 8.32
C MET A 60 -23.76 4.72 7.34
N GLY A 61 -23.61 3.40 7.48
CA GLY A 61 -24.09 2.42 6.50
C GLY A 61 -23.09 2.27 5.36
N ALA A 62 -23.08 3.20 4.39
CA ALA A 62 -22.17 3.15 3.24
C ALA A 62 -20.69 3.19 3.65
N ARG A 63 -20.34 4.02 4.65
CA ARG A 63 -19.00 4.02 5.25
C ARG A 63 -18.64 2.65 5.84
N GLY A 64 -19.57 2.01 6.56
CA GLY A 64 -19.37 0.68 7.15
C GLY A 64 -19.11 -0.37 6.08
N ALA A 65 -19.94 -0.42 5.04
CA ALA A 65 -19.75 -1.32 3.91
C ALA A 65 -18.40 -1.12 3.21
N LEU A 66 -17.95 0.14 3.04
CA LEU A 66 -16.63 0.44 2.48
C LEU A 66 -15.49 -0.05 3.39
N GLN A 67 -15.63 0.10 4.71
CA GLN A 67 -14.66 -0.40 5.69
C GLN A 67 -14.58 -1.93 5.66
N ASP A 68 -15.71 -2.63 5.64
CA ASP A 68 -15.77 -4.09 5.58
C ASP A 68 -15.14 -4.61 4.29
N SER A 69 -15.47 -3.98 3.16
CA SER A 69 -14.84 -4.27 1.86
C SER A 69 -13.32 -4.08 1.89
N GLN A 70 -12.83 -3.02 2.53
CA GLN A 70 -11.39 -2.77 2.67
C GLN A 70 -10.70 -3.84 3.53
N GLN A 71 -11.32 -4.24 4.65
CA GLN A 71 -10.79 -5.30 5.50
C GLN A 71 -10.75 -6.65 4.78
N ALA A 72 -11.78 -6.97 4.00
CA ALA A 72 -11.81 -8.16 3.16
C ALA A 72 -10.68 -8.12 2.12
N TRP A 73 -10.51 -6.99 1.44
CA TRP A 73 -9.44 -6.83 0.45
C TRP A 73 -8.04 -6.98 1.06
N LEU A 74 -7.79 -6.48 2.28
CA LEU A 74 -6.51 -6.68 2.97
C LEU A 74 -6.19 -8.18 3.20
N LYS A 75 -7.22 -9.01 3.44
CA LYS A 75 -7.04 -10.47 3.52
C LYS A 75 -6.65 -11.06 2.16
N THR A 76 -7.30 -10.62 1.08
CA THR A 76 -6.93 -11.01 -0.30
C THR A 76 -5.51 -10.59 -0.66
N ARG A 77 -5.09 -9.36 -0.33
CA ARG A 77 -3.72 -8.90 -0.53
C ARG A 77 -2.72 -9.80 0.20
N ARG A 78 -3.02 -10.16 1.46
CA ARG A 78 -2.14 -11.01 2.26
C ARG A 78 -1.98 -12.42 1.69
N GLN A 79 -2.97 -12.95 0.99
CA GLN A 79 -2.87 -14.24 0.29
C GLN A 79 -1.82 -14.23 -0.85
N CYS A 80 -1.45 -13.05 -1.38
CA CYS A 80 -0.38 -12.96 -2.37
C CYS A 80 1.02 -13.23 -1.80
N ALA A 81 1.19 -13.24 -0.47
CA ALA A 81 2.50 -13.25 0.18
C ALA A 81 3.44 -12.24 -0.50
N GLY A 82 4.69 -12.61 -0.79
CA GLY A 82 5.66 -11.72 -1.46
C GLY A 82 5.56 -11.65 -2.99
N SER A 83 4.52 -12.23 -3.62
CA SER A 83 4.44 -12.28 -5.09
C SER A 83 4.09 -10.91 -5.69
N VAL A 84 5.09 -10.26 -6.30
CA VAL A 84 4.95 -8.92 -6.90
C VAL A 84 3.87 -8.88 -7.98
N SER A 85 3.76 -9.91 -8.82
CA SER A 85 2.75 -9.94 -9.88
C SER A 85 1.33 -10.13 -9.33
N CYS A 86 1.18 -10.92 -8.26
CA CYS A 86 -0.09 -11.06 -7.55
C CYS A 86 -0.51 -9.75 -6.89
N LEU A 87 0.41 -9.13 -6.14
CA LEU A 87 0.18 -7.86 -5.45
C LEU A 87 -0.23 -6.77 -6.45
N ASN A 88 0.47 -6.65 -7.59
CA ASN A 88 0.10 -5.70 -8.63
C ASN A 88 -1.36 -5.89 -9.10
N ARG A 89 -1.76 -7.12 -9.41
CA ARG A 89 -3.15 -7.40 -9.81
C ARG A 89 -4.16 -7.07 -8.71
N ALA A 90 -3.83 -7.40 -7.45
CA ALA A 90 -4.69 -7.12 -6.30
C ALA A 90 -4.87 -5.61 -6.06
N TYR A 91 -3.81 -4.81 -6.21
CA TYR A 91 -3.89 -3.35 -6.13
C TYR A 91 -4.66 -2.76 -7.31
N ASP A 92 -4.37 -3.18 -8.54
CA ASP A 92 -5.06 -2.67 -9.74
C ASP A 92 -6.56 -2.93 -9.69
N GLN A 93 -6.96 -4.11 -9.20
CA GLN A 93 -8.37 -4.42 -8.99
C GLN A 93 -8.98 -3.50 -7.94
N ARG A 94 -8.31 -3.29 -6.81
CA ARG A 94 -8.84 -2.45 -5.73
C ARG A 94 -8.98 -1.00 -6.13
N LEU A 95 -7.98 -0.45 -6.81
CA LEU A 95 -8.02 0.92 -7.31
C LEU A 95 -9.21 1.10 -8.26
N ARG A 96 -9.44 0.16 -9.18
CA ARG A 96 -10.63 0.18 -10.05
C ARG A 96 -11.95 0.10 -9.28
N GLU A 97 -12.02 -0.69 -8.21
CA GLU A 97 -13.22 -0.74 -7.35
C GLU A 97 -13.48 0.61 -6.68
N LEU A 98 -12.45 1.23 -6.10
CA LEU A 98 -12.55 2.55 -5.46
C LEU A 98 -12.90 3.64 -6.47
N ASP A 99 -12.34 3.60 -7.68
CA ASP A 99 -12.67 4.53 -8.76
C ASP A 99 -14.14 4.43 -9.18
N LYS A 100 -14.69 3.21 -9.24
CA LYS A 100 -16.13 3.01 -9.50
C LYS A 100 -16.99 3.60 -8.38
N VAL A 101 -16.58 3.40 -7.12
CA VAL A 101 -17.26 4.01 -5.97
C VAL A 101 -17.23 5.53 -6.09
N TYR A 102 -16.08 6.13 -6.40
CA TYR A 102 -15.96 7.58 -6.62
C TYR A 102 -16.83 8.08 -7.78
N ALA A 103 -16.86 7.35 -8.90
CA ALA A 103 -17.67 7.68 -10.06
C ALA A 103 -19.17 7.70 -9.72
N GLY A 104 -19.63 6.80 -8.84
CA GLY A 104 -21.02 6.70 -8.39
C GLY A 104 -21.46 7.79 -7.40
N ILE A 105 -20.55 8.62 -6.89
CA ILE A 105 -20.92 9.74 -6.00
C ILE A 105 -21.54 10.86 -6.84
N ASN A 106 -22.71 11.34 -6.41
CA ASN A 106 -23.30 12.58 -6.93
C ASN A 106 -22.46 13.78 -6.45
N LYS A 107 -21.77 14.45 -7.38
CA LYS A 107 -20.84 15.54 -7.08
C LYS A 107 -21.58 16.86 -7.29
N PRO A 108 -21.65 17.76 -6.30
CA PRO A 108 -22.00 19.13 -6.58
C PRO A 108 -20.87 19.71 -7.44
N LEU A 109 -21.19 20.00 -8.71
CA LEU A 109 -20.29 20.70 -9.63
C LEU A 109 -20.00 22.11 -9.11
#